data_AF-A0A026X047-F1
#
_entry.id   AF-A0A026X047-F1
#
_cell.length_a   1.000
_cell.length_b   1.000
_cell.length_c   1.000
_cell.angle_alpha   90.00
_cell.angle_beta   90.00
_cell.angle_gamma   90.00
#
_symmetry.space_group_name_H-M   'P 1'
#
loop_
_entity.id
_entity.type
_entity.pdbx_description
1 polymer ?
#
loop_
_entity_poly.entity_id
_entity_poly.type
_entity_poly.pdbx_seq_one_letter_code
_entity_poly.pdbx_strand_id
1 'polypeptide(L)'
;DLKFYLNQPNIPMEDNPVKYWNKYLHSPLSELAKRYLSIVATSVPSERLFSKAGKIITQDRNRLSSKHLQHFLFLCSLPKENWLFIKM
;
A
#
# COMPACT_ATOMS: atom_id res chain seq x y z
N ASP A 1 -3.18 20.48 -20.51
CA ASP A 1 -2.96 19.32 -19.62
C ASP A 1 -3.84 18.13 -19.96
N LEU A 2 -5.15 18.18 -19.67
CA LEU A 2 -6.04 17.01 -19.91
C LEU A 2 -6.14 16.62 -21.40
N LYS A 3 -6.38 17.59 -22.30
CA LYS A 3 -6.44 17.32 -23.74
C LYS A 3 -5.12 16.75 -24.29
N PHE A 4 -4.00 17.22 -23.77
CA PHE A 4 -2.69 16.71 -24.15
C PHE A 4 -2.52 15.25 -23.70
N TYR A 5 -2.91 14.93 -22.46
CA TYR A 5 -2.91 13.57 -21.94
C TYR A 5 -3.83 12.63 -22.72
N LEU A 6 -5.06 13.04 -23.02
CA LEU A 6 -6.03 12.23 -23.78
C LEU A 6 -5.57 11.95 -25.23
N ASN A 7 -4.70 12.79 -25.78
CA ASN A 7 -4.13 12.61 -27.12
C ASN A 7 -2.78 11.87 -27.11
N GLN A 8 -2.23 11.53 -25.94
CA GLN A 8 -1.00 10.76 -25.83
C GLN A 8 -1.28 9.27 -26.08
N PRO A 9 -0.31 8.52 -26.63
CA PRO A 9 -0.42 7.08 -26.73
C PRO A 9 -0.45 6.44 -25.34
N ASN A 10 -1.17 5.32 -25.22
CA ASN A 10 -1.17 4.53 -23.99
C ASN A 10 0.22 3.95 -23.71
N ILE A 11 0.57 3.87 -22.42
CA ILE A 11 1.75 3.12 -22.01
C ILE A 11 1.57 1.63 -22.33
N PRO A 12 2.68 0.89 -22.61
CA PRO A 12 2.64 -0.56 -22.74
C PRO A 12 2.01 -1.23 -21.51
N MET A 13 1.33 -2.36 -21.71
CA MET A 13 0.67 -3.09 -20.62
C MET A 13 1.67 -3.62 -19.57
N GLU A 14 2.90 -3.88 -19.99
CA GLU A 14 4.04 -4.31 -19.16
C GLU A 14 4.55 -3.18 -18.23
N ASP A 15 4.26 -1.93 -18.56
CA ASP A 15 4.81 -0.76 -17.88
C ASP A 15 4.00 -0.37 -16.64
N ASN A 16 4.70 0.12 -15.62
CA ASN A 16 4.08 0.52 -14.37
C ASN A 16 3.46 1.93 -14.48
N PRO A 17 2.14 2.09 -14.34
CA PRO A 17 1.47 3.39 -14.47
C PRO A 17 1.90 4.39 -13.38
N VAL A 18 2.24 3.92 -12.18
CA VAL A 18 2.76 4.79 -11.10
C VAL A 18 4.13 5.36 -11.48
N LYS A 19 5.01 4.56 -12.09
CA LYS A 19 6.32 5.04 -12.59
C LYS A 19 6.17 6.08 -13.69
N TYR A 20 5.18 5.93 -14.57
CA TYR A 20 4.86 6.92 -15.59
C TYR A 20 4.51 8.27 -14.97
N TRP A 21 3.57 8.32 -14.02
CA TRP A 21 3.16 9.57 -13.36
C TRP A 21 4.23 10.19 -12.47
N ASN A 22 5.18 9.40 -11.97
CA ASN A 22 6.34 9.91 -11.24
C ASN A 22 7.30 10.77 -12.07
N LYS A 23 7.24 10.71 -13.41
CA LYS A 23 8.03 11.62 -14.27
C LYS A 23 7.43 13.03 -14.36
N TYR A 24 6.15 13.18 -14.02
CA TYR A 24 5.39 14.42 -14.17
C TYR A 24 4.99 15.00 -12.80
N LEU A 25 5.96 15.16 -11.90
CA LEU A 25 5.75 15.50 -10.47
C LEU A 25 4.93 16.77 -10.22
N HIS A 26 4.95 17.72 -11.16
CA HIS A 26 4.34 19.05 -10.99
C HIS A 26 3.02 19.24 -11.76
N SER A 27 2.48 18.17 -12.36
CA SER A 27 1.18 18.25 -13.04
C SER A 27 0.03 17.96 -12.07
N PRO A 28 -1.05 18.76 -12.04
CA PRO A 28 -2.24 18.46 -11.24
C PRO A 28 -2.86 17.10 -11.62
N LEU A 29 -2.68 16.66 -12.87
CA LEU A 29 -3.14 15.35 -13.33
C LEU A 29 -2.32 14.20 -12.72
N SER A 30 -1.02 14.44 -12.46
CA SER A 30 -0.16 13.47 -11.79
C SER A 30 -0.56 13.26 -10.34
N GLU A 31 -0.92 14.33 -9.63
CA GLU A 31 -1.43 14.21 -8.26
C GLU A 31 -2.72 13.38 -8.21
N LEU A 32 -3.65 13.65 -9.13
CA LEU A 32 -4.90 12.90 -9.25
C LEU A 32 -4.64 11.43 -9.57
N ALA A 33 -3.81 11.16 -10.57
CA ALA A 33 -3.50 9.82 -11.02
C ALA A 33 -2.82 9.00 -9.92
N LYS A 34 -1.87 9.58 -9.18
CA LYS A 34 -1.22 8.89 -8.04
C LYS A 34 -2.22 8.53 -6.95
N ARG A 35 -3.17 9.41 -6.62
CA ARG A 35 -4.22 9.11 -5.63
C ARG A 35 -5.05 7.91 -6.08
N TYR A 36 -5.57 7.91 -7.31
CA TYR A 36 -6.43 6.82 -7.78
C TYR A 36 -5.69 5.50 -8.04
N LEU A 37 -4.46 5.55 -8.55
CA LEU A 37 -3.65 4.35 -8.79
C LEU A 37 -3.16 3.68 -7.49
N SER A 38 -3.09 4.43 -6.39
CA SER A 38 -2.71 3.87 -5.08
C SER A 38 -3.85 3.15 -4.37
N ILE A 39 -5.10 3.32 -4.84
CA ILE A 39 -6.26 2.65 -4.27
C ILE A 39 -6.24 1.20 -4.75
N VAL A 40 -6.18 0.27 -3.80
CA VAL A 40 -6.33 -1.15 -4.13
C VAL A 40 -7.80 -1.41 -4.45
N ALA A 41 -8.06 -2.05 -5.60
CA ALA A 41 -9.42 -2.33 -6.06
C ALA A 41 -10.19 -3.34 -5.18
N THR A 42 -9.52 -4.04 -4.26
CA THR A 42 -10.10 -5.14 -3.48
C THR A 42 -9.70 -5.06 -2.01
N SER A 43 -10.55 -5.58 -1.13
CA SER A 43 -10.29 -5.77 0.30
C SER A 43 -9.29 -6.90 0.59
N VAL A 44 -8.89 -7.67 -0.43
CA VAL A 44 -7.99 -8.83 -0.34
C VAL A 44 -6.69 -8.59 0.44
N PRO A 45 -5.98 -7.44 0.32
CA PRO A 45 -4.77 -7.21 1.10
C PRO A 45 -5.08 -7.11 2.60
N SER A 46 -6.16 -6.41 2.94
CA SER A 46 -6.64 -6.27 4.32
C SER A 46 -7.06 -7.63 4.87
N GLU A 47 -7.87 -8.39 4.14
CA GLU A 47 -8.28 -9.74 4.53
C GLU A 47 -7.10 -10.69 4.72
N ARG A 48 -6.09 -10.63 3.85
CA ARG A 48 -4.87 -11.44 3.98
C ARG A 48 -4.09 -11.08 5.24
N LEU A 49 -3.98 -9.78 5.54
CA LEU A 49 -3.35 -9.28 6.76
C LEU A 49 -4.12 -9.76 8.01
N PHE A 50 -5.45 -9.64 8.01
CA PHE A 50 -6.29 -10.08 9.12
C PHE A 50 -6.34 -11.60 9.28
N SER A 51 -6.32 -12.37 8.20
CA SER A 51 -6.27 -13.84 8.23
C SER A 51 -4.96 -14.33 8.85
N LYS A 52 -3.83 -13.73 8.45
CA LYS A 52 -2.52 -14.01 9.05
C LYS A 52 -2.47 -13.60 10.52
N ALA A 53 -3.01 -12.44 10.86
CA ALA A 53 -3.11 -11.99 12.24
C ALA A 53 -4.01 -12.90 13.09
N GLY A 54 -5.16 -13.34 12.55
CA GLY A 54 -6.08 -14.26 13.21
C GLY A 54 -5.40 -15.56 13.61
N LYS A 55 -4.55 -16.13 12.75
CA LYS A 55 -3.75 -17.31 13.10
C LYS A 55 -2.80 -17.05 14.28
N ILE A 56 -2.14 -15.89 14.31
CA ILE A 56 -1.19 -15.51 15.37
C ILE A 56 -1.91 -15.28 16.71
N ILE A 57 -3.10 -14.67 16.69
CA ILE A 57 -3.94 -14.47 17.89
C ILE A 57 -4.36 -15.82 18.45
N THR A 58 -4.89 -16.70 17.60
CA THR A 58 -5.56 -17.95 18.02
C THR A 58 -4.57 -19.05 18.41
N GLN A 59 -3.36 -19.09 17.82
CA GLN A 59 -2.39 -20.17 18.08
C GLN A 59 -1.32 -19.83 19.13
N ASP A 60 -0.78 -18.60 19.15
CA ASP A 60 0.45 -18.32 19.92
C ASP A 60 0.27 -17.30 21.06
N ARG A 61 -0.74 -16.40 21.03
CA ARG A 61 -0.90 -15.34 22.05
C ARG A 61 -2.36 -14.97 22.35
N ASN A 62 -3.07 -15.84 23.07
CA ASN A 62 -4.46 -15.64 23.55
C ASN A 62 -4.67 -14.48 24.57
N ARG A 63 -3.66 -13.65 24.85
CA ARG A 63 -3.72 -12.57 25.86
C ARG A 63 -3.26 -11.19 25.35
N LEU A 64 -3.25 -10.94 24.04
CA LEU A 64 -2.95 -9.61 23.51
C LEU A 64 -4.17 -8.68 23.61
N SER A 65 -3.99 -7.50 24.20
CA SER A 65 -4.97 -6.40 24.09
C SER A 65 -5.04 -5.88 22.65
N SER A 66 -6.20 -5.36 22.22
CA SER A 66 -6.43 -4.86 20.85
C SER A 66 -5.40 -3.81 20.42
N LYS A 67 -4.93 -2.96 21.35
CA LYS A 67 -3.89 -1.95 21.08
C LYS A 67 -2.55 -2.59 20.70
N HIS A 68 -2.15 -3.64 21.42
CA HIS A 68 -0.92 -4.36 21.13
C HIS A 68 -1.01 -5.16 19.84
N LEU A 69 -2.22 -5.65 19.52
CA LEU A 69 -2.49 -6.33 18.26
C LEU A 69 -2.23 -5.39 17.07
N GLN A 70 -2.75 -4.17 17.13
CA GLN A 70 -2.60 -3.19 16.06
C GLN A 70 -1.12 -2.86 15.80
N HIS A 71 -0.34 -2.63 16.86
CA HIS A 71 1.10 -2.41 16.75
C HIS A 71 1.82 -3.62 16.14
N PHE A 72 1.44 -4.82 16.56
CA PHE A 72 2.03 -6.05 16.04
C PHE A 72 1.68 -6.30 14.57
N LEU A 73 0.43 -6.05 14.15
CA LEU A 73 0.01 -6.08 12.74
C LEU A 73 0.84 -5.11 11.91
N PHE A 74 1.03 -3.89 12.40
CA PHE A 74 1.82 -2.87 11.74
C PHE A 74 3.27 -3.34 11.55
N LEU A 75 3.92 -3.84 12.61
CA LEU A 75 5.26 -4.41 12.51
C LEU A 75 5.32 -5.59 11.53
N CYS A 76 4.32 -6.49 11.55
CA CYS A 76 4.24 -7.61 10.61
C CYS A 76 4.03 -7.20 9.15
N SER A 77 3.51 -5.99 8.89
CA SER A 77 3.40 -5.44 7.54
C SER A 77 4.72 -4.88 7.00
N LEU A 78 5.71 -4.68 7.87
CA LEU A 78 7.01 -4.10 7.52
C LEU A 78 8.11 -5.16 7.39
N PRO A 79 9.12 -4.94 6.51
CA PRO A 79 10.34 -5.74 6.50
C PRO A 79 11.05 -5.70 7.85
N LYS A 80 11.68 -6.80 8.25
CA LYS A 80 12.38 -6.90 9.55
C LYS A 80 13.52 -5.89 9.68
N GLU A 81 14.17 -5.52 8.57
CA GLU A 81 15.19 -4.47 8.56
C GLU A 81 14.66 -3.12 9.06
N ASN A 82 13.37 -2.83 8.80
CA ASN A 82 12.74 -1.57 9.17
C ASN A 82 12.30 -1.52 10.64
N TRP A 83 12.33 -2.65 11.36
CA TRP A 83 11.88 -2.71 12.75
C TRP A 83 12.85 -2.01 13.70
N LEU A 84 14.14 -1.97 13.35
CA LEU A 84 15.17 -1.31 14.15
C LEU A 84 15.03 0.22 14.16
N PHE A 85 14.45 0.80 13.11
CA PHE A 85 14.21 2.24 12.99
C PHE A 85 12.93 2.72 13.70
N ILE A 86 12.10 1.80 14.21
CA ILE A 86 10.84 2.12 14.88
C ILE A 86 11.02 2.24 16.41
N LYS A 87 12.23 2.00 16.93
CA LYS A 87 12.57 2.36 18.30
C LYS A 87 12.85 3.87 18.39
N MET A 88 11.79 4.63 18.66
CA MET A 88 11.86 5.89 19.40
C MET A 88 12.15 5.60 20.87
#